data_AF-A0AAV5Y854-F1
#
_entry.id   AF-A0AAV5Y854-F1
#
_cell.length_a   1.000
_cell.length_b   1.000
_cell.length_c   1.000
_cell.angle_alpha   90.00
_cell.angle_beta   90.00
_cell.angle_gamma   90.00
#
_symmetry.space_group_name_H-M   'P 1'
#
loop_
_entity.id
_entity.type
_entity.pdbx_description
1 polymer ?
#
loop_
_entity_poly.entity_id
_entity_poly.type
_entity_poly.pdbx_seq_one_letter_code
_entity_poly.pdbx_strand_id
1 'polypeptide(L)' 'MTEHVWLAFGMLGQAFFTARFLVQWIASERRKQSVVPVYFWYFSIGGGLMLLLYAIYRQDPVFVLGQGAGLFVYA' A
#
# COMPACT_ATOMS: atom_id res chain seq x y z
N MET A 1 -2.49 22.27 11.36
CA MET A 1 -3.73 21.65 10.81
C MET A 1 -3.42 20.77 9.60
N THR A 2 -2.64 21.26 8.63
CA THR A 2 -2.21 20.51 7.43
C THR A 2 -1.42 19.23 7.75
N GLU A 3 -0.59 19.25 8.79
CA GLU A 3 0.24 18.09 9.16
C GLU A 3 -0.56 16.88 9.64
N HIS A 4 -1.59 17.09 10.47
CA HIS A 4 -2.47 15.99 10.92
C HIS A 4 -3.23 15.34 9.76
N VAL A 5 -3.59 16.13 8.73
CA VAL A 5 -4.23 15.61 7.52
C VAL A 5 -3.28 14.70 6.75
N TRP A 6 -2.03 15.11 6.57
CA TRP A 6 -1.01 14.28 5.91
C TRP A 6 -0.65 13.03 6.71
N LEU A 7 -0.57 13.12 8.04
CA LEU A 7 -0.39 11.95 8.90
C LEU A 7 -1.55 10.97 8.78
N ALA A 8 -2.80 11.45 8.83
CA ALA A 8 -3.98 10.61 8.63
C ALA A 8 -3.98 9.96 7.24
N PHE A 9 -3.60 10.71 6.20
CA PHE A 9 -3.47 10.20 4.84
C PHE A 9 -2.41 9.10 4.73
N GLY A 10 -1.23 9.31 5.32
CA GLY A 10 -0.17 8.29 5.39
C GLY A 10 -0.61 7.04 6.14
N MET A 11 -1.33 7.21 7.27
CA MET A 11 -1.89 6.08 8.03
C MET A 11 -2.95 5.31 7.22
N LEU A 12 -3.81 6.00 6.47
CA LEU A 12 -4.77 5.36 5.57
C LEU A 12 -4.07 4.59 4.45
N GLY A 13 -3.02 5.17 3.86
CA GLY A 13 -2.17 4.49 2.87
C GLY A 13 -1.54 3.21 3.46
N GLN A 14 -1.00 3.30 4.67
CA GLN A 14 -0.43 2.16 5.40
C GLN A 14 -1.49 1.08 5.68
N ALA A 15 -2.70 1.48 6.08
CA ALA A 15 -3.80 0.55 6.32
C ALA A 15 -4.20 -0.19 5.04
N PHE A 16 -4.34 0.53 3.92
CA PHE A 16 -4.60 -0.08 2.61
C PHE A 16 -3.48 -1.04 2.19
N PHE A 17 -2.23 -0.61 2.32
CA PHE A 17 -1.07 -1.41 1.94
C PHE A 17 -0.92 -2.66 2.81
N THR A 18 -1.38 -2.63 4.07
CA THR A 18 -1.38 -3.79 4.98
C THR A 18 -2.59 -4.69 4.72
N ALA A 19 -3.74 -4.11 4.39
CA ALA A 19 -4.97 -4.85 4.10
C ALA A 19 -4.83 -5.85 2.94
N ARG A 20 -3.89 -5.64 2.01
CA ARG A 20 -3.58 -6.61 0.94
C ARG A 20 -3.30 -8.02 1.49
N PHE A 21 -2.56 -8.12 2.60
CA PHE A 21 -2.22 -9.41 3.21
C PHE A 21 -3.44 -10.03 3.89
N LEU A 22 -4.29 -9.20 4.51
CA LEU A 22 -5.56 -9.66 5.08
C LEU A 22 -6.46 -10.24 3.99
N VAL A 23 -6.57 -9.56 2.84
CA VAL A 23 -7.35 -10.02 1.69
C VAL A 23 -6.78 -11.32 1.11
N GLN A 24 -5.45 -11.40 0.98
CA GLN A 24 -4.76 -12.61 0.51
C GLN A 24 -4.98 -13.79 1.47
N TRP A 25 -4.87 -13.56 2.77
CA TRP A 25 -5.11 -14.58 3.78
C TRP A 25 -6.54 -15.10 3.74
N ILE A 26 -7.54 -14.20 3.77
CA ILE A 26 -8.97 -14.59 3.68
C ILE A 26 -9.24 -15.37 2.39
N ALA A 27 -8.69 -14.94 1.25
CA ALA A 27 -8.86 -15.64 -0.02
C ALA A 27 -8.19 -17.03 -0.01
N SER A 28 -7.02 -17.14 0.61
CA SER A 28 -6.27 -18.40 0.73
C SER A 28 -6.99 -19.40 1.63
N GLU A 29 -7.51 -18.96 2.78
CA GLU A 29 -8.24 -19.84 3.70
C GLU A 29 -9.54 -20.36 3.09
N ARG A 30 -10.28 -19.50 2.38
CA ARG A 30 -11.51 -19.91 1.68
C ARG A 30 -11.24 -20.95 0.60
N ARG A 31 -10.05 -20.96 0.00
CA ARG A 31 -9.66 -21.90 -1.06
C ARG A 31 -8.81 -23.07 -0.57
N LYS A 32 -8.39 -23.06 0.70
CA LYS A 32 -7.43 -24.02 1.30
C LYS A 32 -6.14 -24.18 0.48
N GLN A 33 -5.74 -23.10 -0.19
CA GLN A 33 -4.59 -23.06 -1.09
C GLN A 33 -3.93 -21.69 -0.95
N SER A 34 -2.60 -21.63 -1.08
CA SER A 34 -1.88 -20.36 -1.10
C SER A 34 -2.18 -19.65 -2.43
N VAL A 35 -3.13 -18.70 -2.39
CA VAL A 35 -3.55 -17.93 -3.56
C VAL A 35 -3.33 -16.45 -3.33
N VAL A 36 -2.80 -15.76 -4.33
CA VAL A 36 -2.72 -14.30 -4.34
C VAL A 36 -3.88 -13.77 -5.18
N PRO A 37 -4.95 -13.25 -4.57
CA PRO A 37 -6.11 -12.75 -5.33
C PRO A 37 -5.74 -11.46 -6.06
N VAL A 38 -6.42 -11.15 -7.18
CA VAL A 38 -6.14 -9.91 -7.96
C VAL A 38 -6.26 -8.64 -7.10
N TYR A 39 -7.15 -8.67 -6.11
CA TYR A 39 -7.35 -7.58 -5.15
C TYR A 39 -6.08 -7.25 -4.35
N PHE A 40 -5.19 -8.22 -4.11
CA PHE A 40 -3.88 -7.97 -3.48
C PHE A 40 -3.11 -6.88 -4.24
N TRP A 41 -3.13 -6.95 -5.57
CA TRP A 41 -2.44 -5.98 -6.42
C TRP A 41 -3.12 -4.62 -6.38
N TYR A 42 -4.46 -4.56 -6.39
CA TYR A 42 -5.19 -3.29 -6.27
C TYR A 42 -4.92 -2.58 -4.94
N PHE A 43 -4.89 -3.30 -3.82
CA PHE A 43 -4.51 -2.73 -2.52
C PHE A 43 -3.03 -2.31 -2.48
N SER A 44 -2.14 -3.04 -3.17
CA SER A 44 -0.71 -2.69 -3.26
C SER A 44 -0.49 -1.40 -4.04
N ILE A 45 -1.13 -1.25 -5.19
CA ILE A 45 -1.04 -0.04 -6.03
C ILE A 45 -1.68 1.15 -5.31
N GLY A 46 -2.90 0.99 -4.79
CA GLY A 46 -3.61 2.06 -4.09
C GLY A 46 -2.87 2.53 -2.84
N GLY A 47 -2.52 1.60 -1.93
CA GLY A 47 -1.76 1.93 -0.73
C GLY A 47 -0.35 2.44 -1.04
N GLY A 48 0.31 1.88 -2.06
CA GLY A 48 1.62 2.32 -2.53
C GLY A 48 1.60 3.76 -3.05
N LEU A 49 0.58 4.13 -3.83
CA LEU A 49 0.42 5.50 -4.35
C LEU A 49 0.18 6.50 -3.22
N MET A 50 -0.68 6.18 -2.26
CA MET A 50 -0.92 7.02 -1.10
C MET A 50 0.36 7.23 -0.28
N LEU A 51 1.10 6.15 -0.02
CA LEU A 51 2.36 6.22 0.72
C LEU A 51 3.47 6.95 -0.06
N LEU A 52 3.50 6.82 -1.39
CA LEU A 52 4.43 7.57 -2.23
C LEU A 52 4.14 9.08 -2.18
N LEU A 53 2.88 9.49 -2.31
CA LEU A 53 2.47 10.89 -2.18
C LEU A 53 2.82 11.45 -0.79
N TYR A 54 2.57 10.67 0.27
CA TYR A 54 2.97 11.02 1.63
C TYR A 54 4.49 11.14 1.77
N ALA A 55 5.26 10.22 1.20
CA ALA A 55 6.72 10.22 1.25
C ALA A 55 7.34 11.43 0.52
N ILE A 56 6.78 11.81 -0.64
CA ILE A 56 7.18 13.01 -1.37
C ILE A 56 6.91 14.25 -0.53
N TYR A 57 5.73 14.35 0.08
CA TYR A 57 5.39 15.45 0.99
C TYR A 57 6.37 15.53 2.18
N ARG A 58 6.75 14.39 2.75
CA ARG A 58 7.66 14.27 3.89
C ARG A 58 9.13 14.39 3.50
N GLN A 59 9.43 14.56 2.19
CA GLN A 59 10.76 14.60 1.61
C GLN A 59 11.65 13.43 2.06
N ASP A 60 11.07 12.23 2.13
CA ASP A 60 11.78 11.01 2.55
C ASP A 60 12.24 10.21 1.32
N PRO A 61 13.51 10.36 0.86
CA PRO A 61 13.98 9.73 -0.37
C PRO A 61 14.01 8.21 -0.27
N VAL A 62 14.20 7.63 0.92
CA VAL A 62 14.24 6.17 1.11
C VAL A 62 12.85 5.59 0.86
N PHE A 63 11.83 6.22 1.42
CA PHE A 63 10.44 5.79 1.24
C PHE A 63 9.95 6.05 -0.20
N VAL A 64 10.35 7.16 -0.81
CA VAL A 64 10.04 7.47 -2.22
C VAL A 64 10.62 6.41 -3.16
N LEU A 65 11.89 6.04 -2.98
CA LEU A 65 12.53 5.00 -3.80
C LEU A 65 11.86 3.64 -3.59
N GLY A 66 11.57 3.27 -2.35
CA GLY A 66 10.91 1.99 -2.03
C GLY A 66 9.52 1.88 -2.67
N GLN A 67 8.65 2.87 -2.46
CA GLN A 67 7.29 2.85 -2.99
C GLN A 67 7.22 3.12 -4.49
N GLY A 68 8.11 3.96 -5.03
CA GLY A 68 8.22 4.21 -6.46
C GLY A 68 8.65 2.97 -7.24
N ALA A 69 9.67 2.25 -6.76
CA ALA A 69 10.08 0.99 -7.37
C ALA A 69 8.98 -0.07 -7.26
N GLY A 70 8.29 -0.14 -6.11
CA GLY A 70 7.15 -1.02 -5.91
C GLY A 70 6.02 -0.77 -6.93
N LEU A 71 5.64 0.48 -7.16
CA LEU A 71 4.63 0.85 -8.16
C LEU A 71 5.06 0.53 -9.59
N PHE A 72 6.34 0.73 -9.93
CA PHE A 72 6.86 0.47 -11.27
C PHE A 72 6.80 -1.02 -11.66
N VAL A 73 6.97 -1.93 -10.70
CA VAL A 73 6.87 -3.38 -10.95
C VAL A 73 5.42 -3.82 -11.26
N TYR A 74 4.42 -3.01 -10.90
CA TYR A 74 3.00 -3.34 -11.03
C TYR A 74 2.26 -2.51 -12.10
N ALA A 75 2.95 -1.58 -12.78
CA ALA A 75 2.44 -0.80 -13.92
C ALA A 75 2.70 -1.55 -15.23
#